data_AF-A0A822BTX7-F1
#
_entry.id   AF-A0A822BTX7-F1
#
_cell.length_a   1.000
_cell.length_b   1.000
_cell.length_c   1.000
_cell.angle_alpha   90.00
_cell.angle_beta   90.00
_cell.angle_gamma   90.00
#
_symmetry.space_group_name_H-M   'P 1'
#
loop_
_entity.id
_entity.type
_entity.pdbx_description
1 polymer ?
#
loop_
_entity_poly.entity_id
_entity_poly.type
_entity_poly.pdbx_seq_one_letter_code
_entity_poly.pdbx_strand_id
1 'polypeptide(L)'
;MNNRRYFHTASLLINEKVLVTGGSGYDENTYWGSKNSSELYDPLTEIWTKTANMNNARDSHTASLLINGKVLVSGGYFTDGKGFWESLNSSELYDPATGMWTKTDIMSDGRQYHTASVLTSGKVLVSGGVDSYLRFLSSSELYDPATGKWTKTGNMSGGRQYHTASVLTSGKVLVTGGYNSNGTMISAELYQYQ
;
A
#
# COMPACT_ATOMS: atom_id res chain seq x y z
N MET A 1 16.87 -6.64 11.80
CA MET A 1 16.29 -6.78 10.45
C MET A 1 17.34 -7.42 9.56
N ASN A 2 16.99 -8.37 8.69
CA ASN A 2 18.00 -9.11 7.92
C ASN A 2 18.27 -8.52 6.53
N ASN A 3 17.42 -7.61 6.03
CA ASN A 3 17.57 -7.01 4.69
C ASN A 3 17.43 -5.49 4.73
N ARG A 4 18.43 -4.77 4.19
CA ARG A 4 18.39 -3.32 4.03
C ARG A 4 17.35 -2.91 2.99
N ARG A 5 16.50 -1.93 3.31
CA ARG A 5 15.39 -1.49 2.47
C ARG A 5 14.92 -0.07 2.80
N TYR A 6 14.33 0.62 1.83
CA TYR A 6 13.59 1.89 1.99
C TYR A 6 12.26 1.82 1.22
N PHE A 7 11.33 2.73 1.48
CA PHE A 7 9.96 2.70 0.92
C PHE A 7 9.20 1.36 1.14
N HIS A 8 9.57 0.63 2.19
CA HIS A 8 8.83 -0.51 2.71
C HIS A 8 7.69 -0.02 3.61
N THR A 9 6.78 -0.94 3.94
CA THR A 9 5.80 -0.71 5.01
C THR A 9 6.14 -1.52 6.25
N ALA A 10 5.75 -1.01 7.41
CA ALA A 10 5.83 -1.69 8.70
C ALA A 10 4.43 -1.65 9.34
N SER A 11 3.81 -2.81 9.55
CA SER A 11 2.46 -2.95 10.08
C SER A 11 2.50 -3.67 11.42
N LEU A 12 1.98 -3.05 12.47
CA LEU A 12 1.72 -3.72 13.74
C LEU A 12 0.59 -4.73 13.54
N LEU A 13 0.84 -5.98 13.89
CA LEU A 13 -0.11 -7.07 13.82
C LEU A 13 -0.86 -7.24 15.14
N ILE A 14 -1.99 -7.95 15.11
CA ILE A 14 -2.79 -8.22 16.32
C ILE A 14 -2.05 -9.05 17.38
N ASN A 15 -1.01 -9.79 16.97
CA ASN A 15 -0.15 -10.56 17.86
C ASN A 15 1.09 -9.75 18.34
N GLU A 16 1.02 -8.42 18.24
CA GLU A 16 2.07 -7.46 18.64
C GLU A 16 3.38 -7.53 17.83
N LYS A 17 3.50 -8.48 16.90
CA LYS A 17 4.63 -8.50 15.96
C LYS A 17 4.49 -7.40 14.92
N VAL A 18 5.61 -6.95 14.38
CA VAL A 18 5.63 -5.98 13.27
C VAL A 18 5.97 -6.72 11.99
N LEU A 19 5.04 -6.72 11.03
CA LEU A 19 5.31 -7.15 9.66
C LEU A 19 6.03 -6.03 8.92
N VAL A 20 7.23 -6.32 8.42
CA VAL A 20 7.92 -5.45 7.46
C VAL A 20 7.96 -6.11 6.11
N THR A 21 7.44 -5.42 5.08
CA THR A 21 7.30 -5.99 3.74
C THR A 21 7.64 -5.01 2.62
N GLY A 22 8.15 -5.58 1.53
CA GLY A 22 8.53 -4.84 0.32
C GLY A 22 9.66 -3.84 0.52
N GLY A 23 9.57 -2.71 -0.17
CA GLY A 23 10.60 -1.69 -0.26
C GLY A 23 11.62 -1.99 -1.35
N SER A 24 12.58 -1.10 -1.52
CA SER A 24 13.66 -1.23 -2.50
C SER A 24 15.02 -1.30 -1.83
N GLY A 25 15.99 -1.88 -2.52
CA GLY A 25 17.40 -1.76 -2.15
C GLY A 25 18.28 -2.82 -2.80
N TYR A 26 19.59 -2.69 -2.64
CA TYR A 26 20.56 -3.60 -3.24
C TYR A 26 20.40 -5.04 -2.72
N ASP A 27 20.52 -5.98 -3.65
CA ASP A 27 20.72 -7.40 -3.41
C ASP A 27 21.81 -7.87 -4.39
N GLU A 28 22.80 -8.60 -3.87
CA GLU A 28 23.96 -9.10 -4.61
C GLU A 28 23.59 -9.99 -5.81
N ASN A 29 22.40 -10.59 -5.80
CA ASN A 29 21.92 -11.47 -6.86
C ASN A 29 21.00 -10.78 -7.88
N THR A 30 20.36 -9.66 -7.54
CA THR A 30 19.31 -9.03 -8.38
C THR A 30 19.59 -7.59 -8.79
N TYR A 31 20.74 -7.02 -8.44
CA TYR A 31 21.03 -5.58 -8.57
C TYR A 31 20.08 -4.75 -7.66
N TRP A 32 20.10 -3.42 -7.79
CA TRP A 32 19.21 -2.55 -7.03
C TRP A 32 17.78 -2.66 -7.56
N GLY A 33 16.83 -3.17 -6.76
CA GLY A 33 15.45 -3.29 -7.21
C GLY A 33 14.43 -3.33 -6.08
N SER A 34 13.17 -3.42 -6.48
CA SER A 34 12.06 -3.65 -5.54
C SER A 34 12.18 -5.06 -4.94
N LYS A 35 11.83 -5.17 -3.66
CA LYS A 35 11.84 -6.43 -2.91
C LYS A 35 10.42 -6.95 -2.76
N ASN A 36 10.29 -8.28 -2.74
CA ASN A 36 9.06 -8.97 -2.31
C ASN A 36 9.21 -9.62 -0.93
N SER A 37 10.38 -9.49 -0.29
CA SER A 37 10.66 -10.17 0.97
C SER A 37 9.91 -9.55 2.13
N SER A 38 9.48 -10.40 3.06
CA SER A 38 8.80 -10.01 4.29
C SER A 38 9.47 -10.60 5.52
N GLU A 39 9.48 -9.84 6.61
CA GLU A 39 10.09 -10.23 7.87
C GLU A 39 9.19 -9.79 9.03
N LEU A 40 9.18 -10.57 10.10
CA LEU A 40 8.49 -10.26 11.34
C LEU A 40 9.51 -9.84 12.39
N TYR A 41 9.26 -8.72 13.05
CA TYR A 41 9.93 -8.36 14.29
C TYR A 41 9.04 -8.73 15.47
N ASP A 42 9.61 -9.48 16.41
CA ASP A 42 8.97 -9.83 17.66
C ASP A 42 9.53 -8.93 18.77
N PRO A 43 8.74 -7.97 19.31
CA PRO A 43 9.25 -7.02 20.31
C PRO A 43 9.53 -7.66 21.68
N LEU A 44 9.00 -8.85 21.97
CA LEU A 44 9.24 -9.53 23.24
C LEU A 44 10.60 -10.23 23.27
N THR A 45 11.01 -10.76 22.11
CA THR A 45 12.29 -11.47 21.97
C THR A 45 13.37 -10.63 21.30
N GLU A 46 12.98 -9.50 20.70
CA GLU A 46 13.81 -8.63 19.85
C GLU A 46 14.37 -9.34 18.60
N ILE A 47 13.77 -10.46 18.21
CA ILE A 47 14.24 -11.30 17.10
C ILE A 47 13.51 -10.94 15.80
N TRP A 48 14.27 -10.97 14.71
CA TRP A 48 13.75 -10.89 13.35
C TRP A 48 13.64 -12.28 12.72
N THR A 49 12.45 -12.63 12.25
CA THR A 49 12.18 -13.91 11.58
C THR A 49 11.70 -13.68 10.15
N LYS A 50 12.22 -14.42 9.17
CA LYS A 50 11.70 -14.39 7.79
C LYS A 50 10.32 -15.04 7.73
N THR A 51 9.41 -14.48 6.96
CA THR A 51 8.11 -15.09 6.62
C THR A 51 8.00 -15.26 5.11
N ALA A 52 6.87 -15.75 4.60
CA ALA A 52 6.70 -15.91 3.15
C ALA A 52 6.87 -14.56 2.43
N ASN A 53 7.37 -14.63 1.20
CA ASN A 53 7.50 -13.45 0.33
C ASN A 53 6.16 -13.13 -0.33
N MET A 54 5.94 -11.84 -0.64
CA MET A 54 4.87 -11.44 -1.55
C MET A 54 5.09 -12.05 -2.93
N ASN A 55 4.02 -12.17 -3.72
CA ASN A 55 4.10 -12.63 -5.09
C ASN A 55 4.71 -11.56 -6.00
N ASN A 56 4.46 -10.28 -5.73
CA ASN A 56 5.01 -9.16 -6.50
C ASN A 56 5.94 -8.33 -5.63
N ALA A 57 7.14 -8.07 -6.13
CA ALA A 57 8.06 -7.13 -5.53
C ALA A 57 7.53 -5.70 -5.67
N ARG A 58 7.61 -4.91 -4.61
CA ARG A 58 7.03 -3.56 -4.60
C ARG A 58 7.67 -2.67 -3.55
N ASP A 59 7.81 -1.40 -3.86
CA ASP A 59 8.02 -0.33 -2.88
C ASP A 59 6.92 0.72 -3.01
N SER A 60 6.88 1.71 -2.12
CA SER A 60 5.95 2.86 -2.22
C SER A 60 4.47 2.45 -2.28
N HIS A 61 4.19 1.26 -1.75
CA HIS A 61 2.88 0.64 -1.61
C HIS A 61 2.28 1.02 -0.26
N THR A 62 1.01 0.68 -0.07
CA THR A 62 0.33 0.81 1.22
C THR A 62 0.12 -0.56 1.84
N ALA A 63 0.10 -0.63 3.18
CA ALA A 63 -0.22 -1.83 3.94
C ALA A 63 -1.25 -1.49 5.01
N SER A 64 -2.42 -2.13 4.94
CA SER A 64 -3.58 -1.87 5.79
C SER A 64 -3.90 -3.09 6.65
N LEU A 65 -3.81 -2.96 7.98
CA LEU A 65 -4.30 -3.98 8.90
C LEU A 65 -5.84 -3.97 8.86
N LEU A 66 -6.42 -5.10 8.46
CA LEU A 66 -7.86 -5.28 8.34
C LEU A 66 -8.46 -5.74 9.67
N ILE A 67 -9.78 -5.54 9.81
CA ILE A 67 -10.53 -5.93 11.02
C ILE A 67 -10.45 -7.43 11.32
N ASN A 68 -10.22 -8.26 10.29
CA ASN A 68 -10.04 -9.70 10.44
C ASN A 68 -8.60 -10.12 10.79
N GLY A 69 -7.71 -9.16 11.06
CA GLY A 69 -6.31 -9.38 11.46
C GLY A 69 -5.34 -9.60 10.29
N LYS A 70 -5.82 -9.71 9.04
CA LYS A 70 -4.96 -9.81 7.85
C LYS A 70 -4.40 -8.45 7.45
N VAL A 71 -3.29 -8.43 6.73
CA VAL A 71 -2.73 -7.18 6.18
C VAL A 71 -2.94 -7.16 4.67
N LEU A 72 -3.67 -6.18 4.16
CA LEU A 72 -3.79 -5.91 2.73
C LEU A 72 -2.62 -5.03 2.29
N VAL A 73 -1.85 -5.51 1.32
CA VAL A 73 -0.88 -4.71 0.60
C VAL A 73 -1.41 -4.39 -0.79
N SER A 74 -1.39 -3.11 -1.17
CA SER A 74 -1.95 -2.64 -2.44
C SER A 74 -1.02 -1.68 -3.17
N GLY A 75 -0.96 -1.85 -4.49
CA GLY A 75 -0.21 -1.01 -5.42
C GLY A 75 1.29 -0.96 -5.14
N GLY A 76 1.89 0.20 -5.40
CA GLY A 76 3.32 0.43 -5.28
C GLY A 76 4.03 0.47 -6.63
N TYR A 77 5.34 0.63 -6.54
CA TYR A 77 6.26 0.70 -7.66
C TYR A 77 7.10 -0.57 -7.70
N PHE A 78 7.22 -1.15 -8.89
CA PHE A 78 8.15 -2.23 -9.18
C PHE A 78 9.26 -1.72 -10.08
N THR A 79 10.50 -2.12 -9.81
CA THR A 79 11.62 -2.05 -10.76
C THR A 79 12.52 -3.26 -10.63
N ASP A 80 13.05 -3.71 -11.77
CA ASP A 80 14.04 -4.80 -11.86
C ASP A 80 15.49 -4.31 -11.71
N GLY A 81 15.71 -3.01 -11.55
CA GLY A 81 17.05 -2.42 -11.46
C GLY A 81 17.82 -2.32 -12.76
N LYS A 82 17.21 -2.72 -13.88
CA LYS A 82 17.83 -2.82 -15.21
C LYS A 82 17.13 -1.96 -16.26
N GLY A 83 16.20 -1.11 -15.82
CA GLY A 83 15.51 -0.12 -16.64
C GLY A 83 14.04 -0.41 -16.85
N PHE A 84 13.54 -1.59 -16.45
CA PHE A 84 12.10 -1.83 -16.41
C PHE A 84 11.50 -1.36 -15.08
N TRP A 85 10.34 -0.72 -15.17
CA TRP A 85 9.56 -0.34 -14.00
C TRP A 85 8.08 -0.21 -14.35
N GLU A 86 7.23 -0.36 -13.33
CA GLU A 86 5.79 -0.14 -13.45
C GLU A 86 5.17 0.28 -12.11
N SER A 87 4.06 1.01 -12.18
CA SER A 87 3.16 1.17 -11.04
C SER A 87 2.19 -0.01 -11.00
N LEU A 88 2.21 -0.75 -9.90
CA LEU A 88 1.40 -1.95 -9.72
C LEU A 88 -0.04 -1.60 -9.41
N ASN A 89 -0.96 -2.39 -9.97
CA ASN A 89 -2.37 -2.42 -9.58
C ASN A 89 -2.73 -3.66 -8.75
N SER A 90 -1.76 -4.56 -8.55
CA SER A 90 -1.95 -5.80 -7.81
C SER A 90 -2.08 -5.57 -6.31
N SER A 91 -2.83 -6.45 -5.66
CA SER A 91 -2.99 -6.47 -4.20
C SER A 91 -2.90 -7.89 -3.66
N GLU A 92 -2.45 -8.01 -2.41
CA GLU A 92 -2.18 -9.28 -1.75
C GLU A 92 -2.50 -9.19 -0.25
N LEU A 93 -2.99 -10.28 0.32
CA LEU A 93 -3.27 -10.41 1.75
C LEU A 93 -2.20 -11.25 2.43
N TYR A 94 -1.61 -10.73 3.49
CA TYR A 94 -0.84 -11.51 4.45
C TYR A 94 -1.76 -12.04 5.55
N ASP A 95 -1.67 -13.33 5.83
CA ASP A 95 -2.36 -13.98 6.93
C ASP A 95 -1.36 -14.29 8.07
N PRO A 96 -1.37 -13.55 9.19
CA PRO A 96 -0.45 -13.80 10.30
C PRO A 96 -0.58 -15.18 10.95
N ALA A 97 -1.73 -15.86 10.80
CA ALA A 97 -1.93 -17.18 11.39
C ALA A 97 -1.17 -18.27 10.62
N THR A 98 -0.99 -18.09 9.31
CA THR A 98 -0.28 -19.05 8.45
C THR A 98 1.08 -18.56 7.98
N GLY A 99 1.33 -17.25 8.10
CA GLY A 99 2.52 -16.60 7.57
C GLY A 99 2.58 -16.59 6.04
N MET A 100 1.44 -16.77 5.35
CA MET A 100 1.37 -16.86 3.89
C MET A 100 0.72 -15.63 3.24
N TRP A 101 1.09 -15.38 1.98
CA TRP A 101 0.49 -14.36 1.13
C TRP A 101 -0.50 -14.98 0.14
N THR A 102 -1.65 -14.33 -0.06
CA THR A 102 -2.66 -14.72 -1.06
C THR A 102 -2.97 -13.54 -1.97
N LYS A 103 -2.95 -13.74 -3.30
CA LYS A 103 -3.35 -12.71 -4.26
C LYS A 103 -4.85 -12.42 -4.13
N THR A 104 -5.23 -11.17 -4.31
CA THR A 104 -6.64 -10.73 -4.41
C THR A 104 -6.91 -10.21 -5.82
N ASP A 105 -8.12 -9.70 -6.04
CA ASP A 105 -8.41 -8.96 -7.26
C ASP A 105 -7.52 -7.71 -7.39
N ILE A 106 -7.45 -7.15 -8.60
CA ILE A 106 -6.60 -6.01 -8.95
C ILE A 106 -7.38 -4.70 -8.98
N MET A 107 -6.68 -3.59 -8.73
CA MET A 107 -7.19 -2.25 -8.97
C MET A 107 -7.28 -1.98 -10.47
N SER A 108 -8.11 -1.02 -10.85
CA SER A 108 -8.26 -0.60 -12.24
C SER A 108 -7.03 0.16 -12.73
N ASP A 109 -6.43 0.96 -11.85
CA ASP A 109 -5.27 1.79 -12.15
C ASP A 109 -4.08 1.39 -11.28
N GLY A 110 -2.92 1.21 -11.91
CA GLY A 110 -1.66 1.01 -11.21
C GLY A 110 -1.26 2.30 -10.49
N ARG A 111 -0.89 2.20 -9.21
CA ARG A 111 -0.66 3.39 -8.38
C ARG A 111 0.47 3.22 -7.38
N GLN A 112 1.37 4.19 -7.32
CA GLN A 112 2.41 4.35 -6.28
C GLN A 112 2.19 5.67 -5.52
N TYR A 113 2.72 5.78 -4.29
CA TYR A 113 2.62 6.99 -3.44
C TYR A 113 1.18 7.45 -3.16
N HIS A 114 0.24 6.52 -3.23
CA HIS A 114 -1.17 6.71 -2.90
C HIS A 114 -1.40 6.52 -1.40
N THR A 115 -2.59 6.89 -0.91
CA THR A 115 -3.01 6.59 0.46
C THR A 115 -3.97 5.42 0.49
N ALA A 116 -4.00 4.69 1.61
CA ALA A 116 -5.00 3.67 1.90
C ALA A 116 -5.61 3.96 3.28
N SER A 117 -6.92 3.88 3.39
CA SER A 117 -7.68 4.18 4.60
C SER A 117 -8.64 3.04 4.91
N VAL A 118 -8.46 2.38 6.05
CA VAL A 118 -9.41 1.38 6.57
C VAL A 118 -10.61 2.13 7.14
N LEU A 119 -11.77 1.94 6.52
CA LEU A 119 -13.00 2.62 6.88
C LEU A 119 -13.70 1.91 8.04
N THR A 120 -14.64 2.60 8.69
CA THR A 120 -15.49 2.03 9.76
C THR A 120 -16.34 0.85 9.28
N SER A 121 -16.60 0.75 7.98
CA SER A 121 -17.25 -0.40 7.36
C SER A 121 -16.36 -1.63 7.22
N GLY A 122 -15.05 -1.50 7.48
CA GLY A 122 -14.03 -2.54 7.25
C GLY A 122 -13.46 -2.57 5.84
N LYS A 123 -14.03 -1.82 4.89
CA LYS A 123 -13.48 -1.65 3.53
C LYS A 123 -12.22 -0.79 3.54
N VAL A 124 -11.38 -0.92 2.52
CA VAL A 124 -10.18 -0.07 2.36
C VAL A 124 -10.37 0.86 1.18
N LEU A 125 -10.33 2.17 1.42
CA LEU A 125 -10.31 3.19 0.38
C LEU A 125 -8.85 3.45 -0.03
N VAL A 126 -8.52 3.24 -1.29
CA VAL A 126 -7.26 3.74 -1.88
C VAL A 126 -7.55 4.98 -2.70
N SER A 127 -6.70 6.00 -2.57
CA SER A 127 -6.91 7.29 -3.23
C SER A 127 -5.62 7.85 -3.80
N GLY A 128 -5.72 8.35 -5.03
CA GLY A 128 -4.65 9.05 -5.73
C GLY A 128 -3.41 8.24 -6.00
N GLY A 129 -2.26 8.91 -5.93
CA GLY A 129 -0.96 8.39 -6.38
C GLY A 129 -0.64 8.82 -7.82
N VAL A 130 0.32 8.12 -8.41
CA VAL A 130 0.75 8.29 -9.80
C VAL A 130 0.85 6.92 -10.47
N ASP A 131 0.57 6.86 -11.77
CA ASP A 131 0.64 5.63 -12.57
C ASP A 131 1.95 5.47 -13.36
N SER A 132 2.05 4.40 -14.16
CA SER A 132 3.21 4.11 -15.02
C SER A 132 3.46 5.14 -16.12
N TYR A 133 2.50 6.02 -16.40
CA TYR A 133 2.62 7.11 -17.38
C TYR A 133 2.90 8.45 -16.71
N LEU A 134 3.23 8.45 -15.42
CA LEU A 134 3.47 9.65 -14.61
C LEU A 134 2.23 10.56 -14.50
N ARG A 135 1.02 10.00 -14.67
CA ARG A 135 -0.24 10.74 -14.53
C ARG A 135 -0.66 10.74 -13.06
N PHE A 136 -0.90 11.92 -12.52
CA PHE A 136 -1.45 12.07 -11.17
C PHE A 136 -2.90 11.59 -11.14
N LEU A 137 -3.19 10.62 -10.28
CA LEU A 137 -4.50 10.01 -10.20
C LEU A 137 -5.39 10.82 -9.25
N SER A 138 -6.59 11.17 -9.71
CA SER A 138 -7.70 11.62 -8.85
C SER A 138 -8.62 10.47 -8.45
N SER A 139 -8.48 9.32 -9.11
CA SER A 139 -9.31 8.15 -8.89
C SER A 139 -9.13 7.56 -7.49
N SER A 140 -10.25 7.06 -6.95
CA SER A 140 -10.28 6.25 -5.75
C SER A 140 -11.02 4.94 -5.97
N GLU A 141 -10.62 3.91 -5.25
CA GLU A 141 -11.20 2.57 -5.34
C GLU A 141 -11.40 1.99 -3.93
N LEU A 142 -12.44 1.19 -3.75
CA LEU A 142 -12.75 0.50 -2.50
C LEU A 142 -12.44 -0.98 -2.64
N TYR A 143 -11.63 -1.50 -1.73
CA TYR A 143 -11.46 -2.93 -1.53
C TYR A 143 -12.47 -3.44 -0.50
N ASP A 144 -13.18 -4.51 -0.85
CA ASP A 144 -14.04 -5.25 0.05
C ASP A 144 -13.34 -6.54 0.52
N PRO A 145 -12.90 -6.62 1.79
CA PRO A 145 -12.25 -7.83 2.32
C PRO A 145 -13.12 -9.08 2.32
N ALA A 146 -14.45 -8.94 2.31
CA ALA A 146 -15.35 -10.09 2.32
C ALA A 146 -15.38 -10.80 0.95
N THR A 147 -15.22 -10.04 -0.14
CA THR A 147 -15.24 -10.58 -1.50
C THR A 147 -13.87 -10.60 -2.17
N GLY A 148 -12.89 -9.89 -1.61
CA GLY A 148 -11.56 -9.72 -2.18
C GLY A 148 -11.53 -8.88 -3.46
N LYS A 149 -12.55 -8.03 -3.69
CA LYS A 149 -12.75 -7.28 -4.95
C LYS A 149 -12.54 -5.79 -4.76
N TRP A 150 -12.15 -5.13 -5.85
CA TRP A 150 -12.08 -3.67 -5.96
C TRP A 150 -13.30 -3.10 -6.68
N THR A 151 -13.72 -1.89 -6.30
CA THR A 151 -14.78 -1.14 -6.98
C THR A 151 -14.37 0.32 -7.09
N LYS A 152 -14.44 0.91 -8.29
CA LYS A 152 -14.28 2.36 -8.46
C LYS A 152 -15.35 3.11 -7.68
N THR A 153 -14.97 4.21 -7.05
CA THR A 153 -15.89 5.08 -6.31
C THR A 153 -15.64 6.54 -6.73
N GLY A 154 -16.14 7.53 -5.99
CA GLY A 154 -15.96 8.94 -6.29
C GLY A 154 -14.48 9.31 -6.51
N ASN A 155 -14.22 10.40 -7.22
CA ASN A 155 -12.87 10.91 -7.47
C ASN A 155 -12.60 12.14 -6.60
N MET A 156 -11.33 12.38 -6.31
CA MET A 156 -10.84 13.67 -5.83
C MET A 156 -11.02 14.76 -6.91
N SER A 157 -11.08 16.01 -6.47
CA SER A 157 -11.15 17.19 -7.35
C SER A 157 -9.95 17.35 -8.29
N GLY A 158 -8.80 16.77 -7.92
CA GLY A 158 -7.60 16.77 -8.74
C GLY A 158 -6.66 15.62 -8.36
N GLY A 159 -5.86 15.19 -9.33
CA GLY A 159 -4.89 14.14 -9.11
C GLY A 159 -3.75 14.59 -8.21
N ARG A 160 -3.31 13.71 -7.30
CA ARG A 160 -2.25 14.00 -6.33
C ARG A 160 -1.54 12.74 -5.83
N GLN A 161 -0.23 12.86 -5.56
CA GLN A 161 0.58 11.86 -4.84
C GLN A 161 1.18 12.46 -3.56
N TYR A 162 1.73 11.62 -2.67
CA TYR A 162 2.36 12.04 -1.40
C TYR A 162 1.44 12.86 -0.47
N HIS A 163 0.13 12.77 -0.67
CA HIS A 163 -0.87 13.37 0.21
C HIS A 163 -1.07 12.49 1.45
N THR A 164 -1.73 13.04 2.46
CA THR A 164 -2.18 12.26 3.62
C THR A 164 -3.70 12.11 3.58
N ALA A 165 -4.19 11.03 4.17
CA ALA A 165 -5.63 10.75 4.31
C ALA A 165 -5.92 10.33 5.76
N SER A 166 -6.94 10.93 6.35
CA SER A 166 -7.38 10.63 7.72
C SER A 166 -8.86 10.28 7.72
N VAL A 167 -9.20 9.11 8.26
CA VAL A 167 -10.60 8.71 8.46
C VAL A 167 -11.15 9.47 9.66
N LEU A 168 -12.25 10.19 9.45
CA LEU A 168 -12.93 10.96 10.50
C LEU A 168 -13.95 10.09 11.23
N THR A 169 -14.33 10.48 12.45
CA THR A 169 -15.39 9.81 13.23
C THR A 169 -16.75 9.81 12.53
N SER A 170 -16.98 10.74 11.61
CA SER A 170 -18.16 10.76 10.73
C SER A 170 -18.16 9.66 9.66
N GLY A 171 -17.06 8.90 9.52
CA GLY A 171 -16.85 7.92 8.46
C GLY A 171 -16.29 8.51 7.16
N LYS A 172 -16.24 9.83 7.01
CA LYS A 172 -15.64 10.50 5.83
C LYS A 172 -14.11 10.45 5.89
N VAL A 173 -13.45 10.63 4.74
CA VAL A 173 -11.98 10.67 4.67
C VAL A 173 -11.51 12.08 4.30
N LEU A 174 -10.75 12.72 5.18
CA LEU A 174 -10.11 13.99 4.91
C LEU A 174 -8.78 13.75 4.18
N VAL A 175 -8.67 14.25 2.96
CA VAL A 175 -7.43 14.23 2.18
C VAL A 175 -6.79 15.61 2.22
N THR A 176 -5.50 15.70 2.53
CA THR A 176 -4.79 16.99 2.61
C THR A 176 -3.46 16.99 1.86
N GLY A 177 -3.14 18.11 1.23
CA GLY A 177 -1.83 18.37 0.65
C GLY A 177 -1.47 17.45 -0.52
N GLY A 178 -0.19 17.11 -0.62
CA GLY A 178 0.37 16.31 -1.70
C GLY A 178 1.00 17.15 -2.81
N TYR A 179 1.30 16.49 -3.93
CA TYR A 179 2.04 17.06 -5.05
C TYR A 179 1.39 16.65 -6.37
N ASN A 180 1.34 17.59 -7.32
CA ASN A 180 0.93 17.33 -8.70
C ASN A 180 1.76 18.16 -9.70
N SER A 181 1.32 18.25 -10.96
CA SER A 181 2.00 19.00 -12.02
C SER A 181 2.18 20.48 -11.73
N ASN A 182 1.39 21.05 -10.82
CA ASN A 182 1.46 22.45 -10.42
C ASN A 182 2.31 22.65 -9.15
N GLY A 183 2.92 21.59 -8.61
CA GLY A 183 3.75 21.61 -7.41
C GLY A 183 3.01 21.14 -6.15
N THR A 184 3.52 21.58 -5.00
CA THR A 184 2.95 21.26 -3.68
C THR A 184 1.56 21.88 -3.52
N MET A 185 0.62 21.10 -3.01
CA MET A 185 -0.77 21.49 -2.89
C MET A 185 -1.09 21.98 -1.47
N ILE A 186 -1.87 23.07 -1.38
CA ILE A 186 -2.44 23.58 -0.12
C ILE A 186 -3.90 23.12 0.08
N SER A 187 -4.46 22.39 -0.88
CA SER A 187 -5.87 21.99 -0.83
C SER A 187 -6.11 20.83 0.12
N ALA A 188 -7.28 20.84 0.73
CA ALA A 188 -7.85 19.73 1.47
C ALA A 188 -9.25 19.45 0.92
N GLU A 189 -9.64 18.18 0.89
CA GLU A 189 -10.97 17.78 0.45
C GLU A 189 -11.52 16.65 1.30
N LEU A 190 -12.84 16.66 1.47
CA LEU A 190 -13.55 15.65 2.24
C LEU A 190 -14.16 14.64 1.28
N TYR A 191 -13.55 13.47 1.24
CA TYR A 191 -14.04 12.37 0.43
C TYR A 191 -15.27 11.73 1.09
N GLN A 192 -16.32 11.58 0.29
CA GLN A 192 -17.52 10.82 0.63
C GLN A 192 -17.62 9.66 -0.35
N TYR A 193 -17.51 8.42 0.14
CA TYR A 193 -17.89 7.25 -0.64
C TYR A 193 -19.42 7.18 -0.64
N GLN A 194 -20.02 7.24 -1.83
CA GLN A 194 -21.43 6.88 -2.02
C GLN A 194 -21.54 5.38 -2.27
#